data_AF-A0A067NKU2-F1
#
_entry.id   AF-A0A067NKU2-F1
#
_cell.length_a   1.000
_cell.length_b   1.000
_cell.length_c   1.000
_cell.angle_alpha   90.00
_cell.angle_beta   90.00
_cell.angle_gamma   90.00
#
_symmetry.space_group_name_H-M   'P 1'
#
loop_
_entity.id
_entity.type
_entity.pdbx_description
1 polymer ?
#
loop_
_entity_poly.entity_id
_entity_poly.type
_entity_poly.pdbx_seq_one_letter_code
_entity_poly.pdbx_strand_id
1 'polypeptide(L)' 'LPPTRDLLPATEEWEIDRIIGHRTTAKRSGRARQYLIRWKGLDAAEDSWLNEADLRNAPELKREY' A
#
# COMPACT_ATOMS: atom_id res chain seq x y z
N LEU A 1 -2.10 -12.22 -32.55
CA LEU A 1 -2.59 -11.41 -31.41
C LEU A 1 -1.78 -11.85 -30.19
N PRO A 2 -0.95 -11.00 -29.56
CA PRO A 2 -0.24 -11.43 -28.38
C PRO A 2 -1.25 -11.58 -27.21
N PRO A 3 -1.16 -12.64 -26.41
CA PRO A 3 -2.02 -12.87 -25.26
C PRO A 3 -1.50 -12.06 -24.08
N THR A 4 -1.69 -10.74 -24.09
CA THR A 4 -1.21 -9.85 -23.01
C THR A 4 -2.12 -9.89 -21.78
N ARG A 5 -2.86 -10.99 -21.56
CA ARG A 5 -3.93 -11.06 -20.55
C ARG A 5 -3.75 -12.17 -19.51
N ASP A 6 -2.63 -12.91 -19.55
CA ASP A 6 -2.34 -14.01 -18.62
C ASP A 6 -1.12 -13.77 -17.71
N LEU A 7 -0.51 -12.58 -17.73
CA LEU A 7 0.77 -12.29 -17.05
C LEU A 7 0.73 -11.23 -15.94
N LEU A 8 -0.44 -10.74 -15.54
CA LEU A 8 -0.51 -9.95 -14.31
C LEU A 8 -0.57 -10.95 -13.14
N PRO A 9 0.49 -11.11 -12.32
CA PRO A 9 0.34 -11.83 -11.06
C PRO A 9 -0.82 -11.19 -10.30
N ALA A 10 -1.65 -12.00 -9.64
CA ALA A 10 -2.91 -11.60 -8.97
C ALA A 10 -2.74 -10.57 -7.82
N THR A 11 -1.57 -9.96 -7.70
CA THR A 11 -1.19 -8.93 -6.76
C THR A 11 -0.40 -7.89 -7.56
N GLU A 12 -1.05 -6.83 -7.99
CA GLU A 12 -0.39 -5.71 -8.67
C GLU A 12 0.48 -4.99 -7.62
N GLU A 13 1.76 -5.34 -7.59
CA GLU A 13 2.76 -4.77 -6.69
C GLU A 13 3.25 -3.45 -7.27
N TRP A 14 2.85 -2.34 -6.64
CA TRP A 14 3.24 -0.99 -7.04
C TRP A 14 4.41 -0.48 -6.19
N GLU A 15 5.35 0.24 -6.81
CA GLU A 15 6.50 0.81 -6.09
C GLU A 15 6.06 1.97 -5.19
N ILE A 16 6.34 1.83 -3.90
CA ILE A 16 6.03 2.82 -2.88
C ILE A 16 7.21 3.81 -2.78
N ASP A 17 6.91 5.10 -2.75
CA ASP A 17 7.89 6.15 -2.43
C ASP A 17 8.15 6.18 -0.92
N ARG A 18 7.09 6.36 -0.11
CA ARG A 18 7.18 6.47 1.35
C ARG A 18 5.83 6.38 2.05
N ILE A 19 5.86 6.10 3.35
CA ILE A 19 4.70 6.28 4.23
C ILE A 19 4.64 7.75 4.64
N ILE A 20 3.52 8.41 4.34
CA ILE A 20 3.29 9.81 4.70
C ILE A 20 2.46 9.97 5.97
N GLY A 21 1.81 8.90 6.42
CA GLY A 21 0.97 8.94 7.61
C GLY A 21 0.49 7.58 8.06
N HIS A 22 -0.06 7.51 9.27
CA HIS A 22 -0.84 6.38 9.73
C HIS A 22 -2.12 6.85 10.39
N ARG A 23 -3.14 6.02 10.32
CA ARG A 23 -4.38 6.21 11.07
C ARG A 23 -4.81 4.90 11.70
N THR A 24 -5.43 5.00 12.85
CA THR A 24 -6.02 3.85 13.53
C THR A 24 -7.54 3.96 13.42
N THR A 25 -8.16 2.99 12.75
CA THR A 25 -9.61 2.94 12.57
C THR A 25 -10.20 1.90 13.53
N ALA A 26 -11.30 2.25 14.19
CA ALA A 26 -12.05 1.29 14.99
C ALA A 26 -12.92 0.44 14.06
N LYS A 27 -12.70 -0.87 14.03
CA LYS A 27 -13.54 -1.86 13.36
C LYS A 27 -14.29 -2.68 14.42
N ARG A 28 -15.35 -3.37 14.00
CA ARG A 28 -16.13 -4.25 14.91
C ARG A 28 -15.28 -5.34 15.58
N SER A 29 -14.18 -5.77 14.94
CA SER A 29 -13.26 -6.78 15.47
C SER A 29 -12.08 -6.22 16.28
N GLY A 30 -11.98 -4.89 16.45
CA GLY A 30 -10.88 -4.25 17.17
C GLY A 30 -10.33 -3.02 16.45
N ARG A 31 -9.11 -2.62 16.79
CA ARG A 31 -8.42 -1.50 16.13
C ARG A 31 -7.64 -1.99 14.92
N ALA A 32 -7.82 -1.36 13.78
CA ALA A 32 -7.06 -1.63 12.56
C ALA A 32 -6.17 -0.42 12.22
N ARG A 33 -4.88 -0.67 12.07
CA ARG A 33 -3.92 0.35 11.64
C ARG A 33 -3.80 0.36 10.12
N GLN A 34 -3.89 1.55 9.55
CA GLN A 34 -3.70 1.80 8.13
C GLN A 34 -2.60 2.84 7.98
N TYR A 35 -1.84 2.73 6.91
CA TYR A 35 -0.78 3.65 6.56
C TYR A 35 -1.12 4.29 5.23
N LEU A 36 -0.89 5.60 5.13
CA LEU A 36 -1.05 6.36 3.91
C LEU A 36 0.24 6.30 3.12
N ILE A 37 0.12 5.76 1.92
CA ILE A 37 1.23 5.39 1.06
C ILE A 37 1.31 6.40 -0.07
N ARG A 38 2.47 7.05 -0.19
CA ARG A 38 2.84 7.82 -1.39
C ARG A 38 3.42 6.86 -2.40
N TRP A 39 2.80 6.79 -3.57
CA TRP A 39 3.31 5.99 -4.66
C TRP A 39 4.44 6.73 -5.39
N LYS A 40 5.42 5.98 -5.88
CA LYS A 40 6.55 6.58 -6.59
C LYS A 40 6.13 7.04 -7.97
N GLY A 41 6.41 8.31 -8.29
CA GLY A 41 6.06 8.91 -9.58
C GLY A 41 4.59 9.28 -9.74
N LEU A 42 3.78 9.18 -8.67
CA LEU A 42 2.41 9.67 -8.64
C LEU A 42 2.28 10.84 -7.66
N ASP A 43 1.23 11.63 -7.88
CA ASP A 43 0.90 12.76 -7.03
C ASP A 43 0.21 12.33 -5.74
N ALA A 44 0.15 13.27 -4.78
CA ALA A 44 -0.53 13.06 -3.50
C ALA A 44 -2.03 12.72 -3.63
N ALA A 45 -2.61 12.97 -4.80
CA ALA A 45 -4.00 12.59 -5.12
C ALA A 45 -4.18 11.07 -5.23
N GLU A 46 -3.13 10.34 -5.59
CA GLU A 46 -3.15 8.89 -5.75
C GLU A 46 -2.80 8.16 -4.43
N ASP A 47 -2.46 8.92 -3.38
CA ASP A 47 -2.06 8.38 -2.09
C ASP A 47 -3.14 7.45 -1.53
N SER A 48 -2.74 6.22 -1.21
CA SER A 48 -3.67 5.15 -0.84
C SER A 48 -3.45 4.65 0.58
N TRP A 49 -4.55 4.36 1.27
CA TRP A 49 -4.52 3.81 2.63
C TRP A 49 -4.41 2.28 2.58
N LEU A 50 -3.23 1.76 2.88
CA LEU A 50 -2.97 0.32 2.94
C LEU A 50 -2.96 -0.19 4.38
N ASN A 51 -3.39 -1.43 4.59
CA ASN A 51 -3.28 -2.05 5.91
C ASN A 51 -1.87 -2.61 6.11
N GLU A 52 -1.57 -2.96 7.36
CA GLU A 52 -0.27 -3.53 7.69
C GLU A 52 0.04 -4.83 6.93
N ALA A 53 -0.98 -5.63 6.62
CA ALA A 53 -0.86 -6.86 5.83
C ALA A 53 -0.50 -6.57 4.36
N ASP A 54 -1.06 -5.51 3.77
CA ASP A 54 -0.79 -5.10 2.39
C ASP A 54 0.65 -4.53 2.29
N LEU A 55 1.11 -3.86 3.34
CA LEU A 55 2.48 -3.35 3.47
C LEU A 55 3.50 -4.41 3.91
N ARG A 56 3.16 -5.69 3.85
CA ARG A 56 4.11 -6.77 4.16
C ARG A 56 5.36 -6.70 3.27
N ASN A 57 5.23 -6.22 2.03
CA ASN A 57 6.33 -6.11 1.08
C ASN A 57 7.23 -4.89 1.26
N ALA A 58 6.89 -3.95 2.16
CA ALA A 58 7.70 -2.76 2.42
C ALA A 58 7.99 -2.59 3.93
N PRO A 59 8.68 -3.56 4.56
CA PRO A 59 9.01 -3.49 5.98
C PRO A 59 9.94 -2.34 6.34
N GLU A 60 10.82 -1.93 5.43
CA GLU A 60 11.74 -0.80 5.59
C GLU A 60 11.00 0.52 5.83
N LEU A 61 9.93 0.77 5.07
CA LEU A 61 9.13 1.98 5.21
C LEU A 61 8.43 2.06 6.58
N LYS A 62 8.06 0.90 7.15
CA LYS A 62 7.46 0.83 8.49
C LYS A 62 8.48 1.07 9.61
N ARG A 63 9.77 0.84 9.37
CA ARG A 63 10.82 1.06 10.39
C ARG A 63 11.20 2.52 10.49
N GLU A 64 11.07 3.26 9.39
CA GLU A 64 11.44 4.66 9.29
C GLU A 64 10.32 5.62 9.73
N TYR A 65 9.09 5.12 9.84
CA TYR A 65 7.89 5.85 10.23
C TYR A 65 7.38 5.47 11.62
#